data_AF-A0A7C8YKE8-F1
#
_entry.id   AF-A0A7C8YKE8-F1
#
_cell.length_a   1.000
_cell.length_b   1.000
_cell.length_c   1.000
_cell.angle_alpha   90.00
_cell.angle_beta   90.00
_cell.angle_gamma   90.00
#
_symmetry.space_group_name_H-M   'P 1'
#
loop_
_entity.id
_entity.type
_entity.pdbx_description
1 polymer ?
#
loop_
_entity_poly.entity_id
_entity_poly.type
_entity_poly.pdbx_seq_one_letter_code
_entity_poly.pdbx_strand_id
1 'polypeptide(L)'
;MRNMSSFSSSSTTTSKGIAAIVGVGPKLGRSIARKFAHEGYIVAILSRDLERLSRFAEEIAREEKAQVFAIRIDCSDTRSIKEAFEGVLSLGFVEVLVYNAANQTLSLNPTNFTDIPVNSFEKSLAVSAVGAFHCAQQVLPSMVERGRGTILFTGCSASLNGMFGFSELCCGKFALRGLSQCLAREFQPLG
;
A
#
# COMPACT_ATOMS: atom_id res chain seq x y z
N MET A 1 -48.57 14.28 31.47
CA MET A 1 -47.15 14.70 31.42
C MET A 1 -46.31 13.48 31.08
N ARG A 2 -46.01 13.24 29.79
CA ARG A 2 -45.22 12.09 29.34
C ARG A 2 -44.26 12.51 28.23
N ASN A 3 -43.07 11.90 28.32
CA ASN A 3 -42.04 11.68 27.31
C ASN A 3 -41.04 12.81 27.04
N MET A 4 -39.95 12.77 27.81
CA MET A 4 -38.62 13.16 27.36
C MET A 4 -38.08 12.04 26.45
N SER A 5 -38.09 12.26 25.14
CA SER A 5 -37.33 11.48 24.17
C SER A 5 -35.91 12.03 24.09
N SER A 6 -34.94 11.33 24.68
CA SER A 6 -33.52 11.58 24.45
C SER A 6 -33.14 11.08 23.05
N PHE A 7 -32.86 12.01 22.14
CA PHE A 7 -32.18 11.70 20.89
C PHE A 7 -30.72 11.36 21.22
N SER A 8 -30.30 10.13 20.93
CA SER A 8 -28.87 9.79 20.94
C SER A 8 -28.20 10.45 19.74
N SER A 9 -27.20 11.29 20.02
CA SER A 9 -26.33 11.87 19.01
C SER A 9 -25.49 10.76 18.38
N SER A 10 -25.76 10.41 17.12
CA SER A 10 -24.80 9.65 16.32
C SER A 10 -23.54 10.50 16.15
N SER A 11 -22.46 10.11 16.82
CA SER A 11 -21.15 10.69 16.59
C SER A 11 -20.72 10.30 15.18
N THR A 12 -20.94 11.18 14.21
CA THR A 12 -20.28 11.12 12.92
C THR A 12 -18.79 11.34 13.16
N THR A 13 -18.05 10.25 13.42
CA THR A 13 -16.59 10.28 13.40
C THR A 13 -16.16 10.70 12.01
N THR A 14 -15.74 11.94 11.85
CA THR A 14 -15.04 12.42 10.66
C THR A 14 -13.84 11.50 10.43
N SER A 15 -13.83 10.84 9.27
CA SER A 15 -12.76 9.91 8.88
C SER A 15 -11.39 10.58 8.96
N LYS A 16 -10.36 9.84 9.39
CA LYS A 16 -8.95 10.29 9.38
C LYS A 16 -8.36 10.43 7.96
N GLY A 17 -9.17 10.20 6.92
CA GLY A 17 -8.73 10.10 5.54
C GLY A 17 -8.54 8.64 5.11
N ILE A 18 -7.95 8.46 3.93
CA ILE A 18 -7.77 7.13 3.35
C ILE A 18 -6.40 6.56 3.70
N ALA A 19 -6.38 5.30 4.14
CA ALA A 19 -5.18 4.46 4.15
C ALA A 19 -5.19 3.57 2.90
N ALA A 20 -4.35 3.88 1.91
CA ALA A 20 -4.18 3.11 0.69
C ALA A 20 -3.05 2.08 0.88
N ILE A 21 -3.36 0.79 0.78
CA ILE A 21 -2.43 -0.30 1.09
C ILE A 21 -2.22 -1.12 -0.16
N VAL A 22 -1.06 -0.91 -0.79
CA VAL A 22 -0.67 -1.55 -2.05
C VAL A 22 0.05 -2.86 -1.78
N GLY A 23 -0.37 -3.94 -2.43
CA GLY A 23 0.22 -5.26 -2.26
C GLY A 23 -0.39 -6.05 -1.10
N VAL A 24 -1.71 -6.03 -0.96
CA VAL A 24 -2.42 -6.83 0.06
C VAL A 24 -2.50 -8.29 -0.35
N GLY A 25 -2.07 -9.16 0.57
CA GLY A 25 -2.19 -10.62 0.49
C GLY A 25 -2.65 -11.19 1.83
N PRO A 26 -2.71 -12.53 1.99
CA PRO A 26 -3.34 -13.17 3.15
C PRO A 26 -2.61 -12.95 4.50
N LYS A 27 -1.40 -12.37 4.47
CA LYS A 27 -0.53 -12.18 5.65
C LYS A 27 -0.48 -10.69 6.04
N LEU A 28 0.72 -10.11 6.10
CA LEU A 28 1.01 -8.78 6.61
C LEU A 28 0.09 -7.67 6.06
N GLY A 29 -0.13 -7.61 4.74
CA GLY A 29 -0.98 -6.59 4.13
C GLY A 29 -2.42 -6.59 4.67
N ARG A 30 -2.99 -7.77 4.93
CA ARG A 30 -4.33 -7.90 5.54
C ARG A 30 -4.34 -7.42 7.00
N SER A 31 -3.30 -7.75 7.76
CA SER A 31 -3.16 -7.27 9.15
C SER A 31 -2.98 -5.74 9.23
N ILE A 32 -2.23 -5.16 8.30
CA ILE A 32 -2.06 -3.71 8.19
C ILE A 32 -3.42 -3.05 7.88
N ALA A 33 -4.16 -3.58 6.90
CA ALA A 33 -5.49 -3.08 6.54
C ALA A 33 -6.46 -3.12 7.72
N ARG A 34 -6.48 -4.23 8.44
CA ARG A 34 -7.29 -4.38 9.66
C ARG A 34 -6.91 -3.35 10.72
N LYS A 35 -5.60 -3.11 10.93
CA LYS A 35 -5.14 -2.10 11.90
C LYS A 35 -5.57 -0.68 11.51
N PHE A 36 -5.43 -0.27 10.26
CA PHE A 36 -5.88 1.07 9.84
C PHE A 36 -7.40 1.21 9.92
N ALA A 37 -8.16 0.18 9.56
CA ALA A 37 -9.61 0.15 9.72
C ALA A 37 -10.01 0.34 11.19
N HIS A 38 -9.37 -0.40 12.10
CA HIS A 38 -9.57 -0.28 13.55
C HIS A 38 -9.31 1.14 14.08
N GLU A 39 -8.31 1.82 13.52
CA GLU A 39 -7.92 3.19 13.91
C GLU A 39 -8.82 4.28 13.30
N GLY A 40 -9.87 3.92 12.56
CA GLY A 40 -10.88 4.83 12.02
C GLY A 40 -10.56 5.43 10.65
N TYR A 41 -9.67 4.80 9.88
CA TYR A 41 -9.43 5.18 8.49
C TYR A 41 -10.45 4.55 7.55
N ILE A 42 -10.74 5.22 6.44
CA ILE A 42 -11.27 4.52 5.25
C ILE A 42 -10.10 3.75 4.65
N VAL A 43 -10.26 2.47 4.36
CA VAL A 43 -9.16 1.64 3.86
C VAL A 43 -9.37 1.29 2.40
N ALA A 44 -8.41 1.62 1.55
CA ALA A 44 -8.34 1.08 0.20
C ALA A 44 -7.26 0.00 0.17
N ILE A 45 -7.65 -1.25 -0.06
CA ILE A 45 -6.71 -2.35 -0.25
C ILE A 45 -6.52 -2.61 -1.74
N LEU A 46 -5.27 -2.73 -2.17
CA LEU A 46 -4.93 -2.87 -3.59
C LEU A 46 -4.08 -4.11 -3.85
N SER A 47 -4.50 -4.93 -4.81
CA SER A 47 -3.73 -6.07 -5.32
C SER A 47 -4.23 -6.52 -6.69
N ARG A 48 -3.54 -7.46 -7.35
CA ARG A 48 -3.93 -7.98 -8.67
C ARG A 48 -5.18 -8.86 -8.63
N ASP A 49 -5.35 -9.63 -7.57
CA ASP A 49 -6.40 -10.63 -7.41
C ASP A 49 -7.61 -9.99 -6.74
N LEU A 50 -8.48 -9.40 -7.56
CA LEU A 50 -9.63 -8.63 -7.08
C LEU A 50 -10.64 -9.51 -6.33
N GLU A 51 -10.87 -10.74 -6.78
CA GLU A 51 -11.83 -11.65 -6.14
C GLU A 51 -11.42 -11.98 -4.70
N ARG A 52 -10.15 -12.35 -4.49
CA ARG A 52 -9.62 -12.58 -3.14
C ARG A 52 -9.62 -11.30 -2.31
N LEU A 53 -9.30 -10.17 -2.94
CA LEU A 53 -9.23 -8.87 -2.28
C LEU A 53 -10.60 -8.42 -1.78
N SER A 54 -11.67 -8.60 -2.57
CA SER A 54 -13.05 -8.30 -2.17
C SER A 54 -13.46 -9.08 -0.92
N ARG A 55 -13.13 -10.37 -0.84
CA ARG A 55 -13.38 -11.18 0.37
C ARG A 55 -12.67 -10.61 1.60
N PHE A 56 -11.41 -10.18 1.46
CA PHE A 56 -10.69 -9.54 2.56
C PHE A 56 -11.32 -8.19 2.95
N ALA A 57 -11.77 -7.40 1.98
CA ALA A 57 -12.44 -6.12 2.27
C ALA A 57 -13.72 -6.35 3.08
N GLU A 58 -14.58 -7.29 2.67
CA GLU A 58 -15.82 -7.63 3.39
C GLU A 58 -15.55 -8.13 4.80
N GLU A 59 -14.58 -9.02 4.97
CA GLU A 59 -14.19 -9.56 6.28
C GLU A 59 -13.70 -8.44 7.22
N ILE A 60 -12.78 -7.60 6.76
CA ILE A 60 -12.24 -6.49 7.56
C ILE A 60 -13.33 -5.45 7.87
N ALA A 61 -14.15 -5.08 6.87
CA ALA A 61 -15.22 -4.11 7.05
C ALA A 61 -16.22 -4.57 8.11
N ARG A 62 -16.57 -5.87 8.12
CA ARG A 62 -17.46 -6.45 9.13
C ARG A 62 -16.81 -6.51 10.52
N GLU A 63 -15.56 -6.96 10.60
CA GLU A 63 -14.83 -7.12 11.87
C GLU A 63 -14.58 -5.77 12.55
N GLU A 64 -14.15 -4.76 11.79
CA GLU A 64 -13.74 -3.46 12.31
C GLU A 64 -14.84 -2.40 12.23
N LYS A 65 -15.99 -2.73 11.62
CA LYS A 65 -17.12 -1.80 11.38
C LYS A 65 -16.66 -0.53 10.64
N ALA A 66 -15.80 -0.72 9.64
CA ALA A 66 -15.15 0.35 8.88
C ALA A 66 -15.43 0.22 7.38
N GLN A 67 -15.16 1.29 6.62
CA GLN A 67 -15.24 1.26 5.16
C GLN A 67 -13.95 0.70 4.57
N VAL A 68 -14.05 -0.38 3.80
CA VAL A 68 -12.92 -1.02 3.14
C VAL A 68 -13.25 -1.27 1.68
N PHE A 69 -12.42 -0.76 0.77
CA PHE A 69 -12.59 -0.85 -0.67
C PHE A 69 -11.49 -1.71 -1.29
N ALA A 70 -11.88 -2.68 -2.12
CA ALA A 70 -10.96 -3.49 -2.90
C ALA A 70 -10.75 -2.88 -4.29
N ILE A 71 -9.51 -2.56 -4.65
CA ILE A 71 -9.16 -1.96 -5.94
C ILE A 71 -8.09 -2.82 -6.61
N ARG A 72 -8.30 -3.15 -7.89
CA ARG A 72 -7.32 -3.91 -8.66
C ARG A 72 -6.13 -3.01 -9.00
N ILE A 73 -4.91 -3.51 -8.81
CA ILE A 73 -3.68 -2.86 -9.28
C ILE A 73 -2.65 -3.89 -9.75
N ASP A 74 -1.98 -3.62 -10.86
CA ASP A 74 -0.71 -4.26 -11.22
C ASP A 74 0.43 -3.24 -11.10
N CYS A 75 1.25 -3.38 -10.07
CA CYS A 75 2.37 -2.48 -9.81
C CYS A 75 3.52 -2.56 -10.83
N SER A 76 3.46 -3.49 -11.80
CA SER A 76 4.38 -3.53 -12.92
C SER A 76 3.90 -2.76 -14.16
N ASP A 77 2.65 -2.26 -14.16
CA ASP A 77 2.07 -1.45 -15.24
C ASP A 77 1.69 -0.06 -14.72
N THR A 78 2.36 0.97 -15.24
CA THR A 78 2.14 2.37 -14.84
C THR A 78 0.73 2.88 -15.15
N ARG A 79 0.08 2.35 -16.20
CA ARG A 79 -1.32 2.69 -16.51
C ARG A 79 -2.25 2.08 -15.46
N SER A 80 -2.02 0.82 -15.08
CA SER A 80 -2.79 0.17 -14.02
C SER A 80 -2.66 0.90 -12.68
N ILE A 81 -1.46 1.42 -12.36
CA ILE A 81 -1.27 2.24 -11.15
C ILE A 81 -2.12 3.51 -11.22
N LYS A 82 -2.07 4.24 -12.34
CA LYS A 82 -2.83 5.47 -12.51
C LYS A 82 -4.34 5.22 -12.36
N GLU A 83 -4.88 4.26 -13.09
CA GLU A 83 -6.30 3.87 -13.03
C GLU A 83 -6.74 3.45 -11.61
N ALA A 84 -5.89 2.68 -10.91
CA ALA A 84 -6.17 2.27 -9.54
C ALA A 84 -6.23 3.47 -8.58
N PHE A 85 -5.32 4.43 -8.72
CA PHE A 85 -5.31 5.62 -7.87
C PHE A 85 -6.39 6.63 -8.25
N GLU A 86 -6.86 6.70 -9.49
CA GLU A 86 -8.09 7.41 -9.84
C GLU A 86 -9.27 6.85 -9.02
N GLY A 87 -9.37 5.52 -8.91
CA GLY A 87 -10.33 4.83 -8.04
C GLY A 87 -10.18 5.22 -6.56
N VAL A 88 -8.96 5.18 -6.02
CA VAL A 88 -8.68 5.54 -4.61
C VAL A 88 -9.05 7.00 -4.35
N LEU A 89 -8.60 7.91 -5.21
CA LEU A 89 -8.78 9.35 -5.03
C LEU A 89 -10.23 9.80 -5.21
N SER A 90 -11.06 9.02 -5.91
CA SER A 90 -12.51 9.24 -5.97
C SER A 90 -13.21 9.08 -4.61
N LEU A 91 -12.59 8.36 -3.68
CA LEU A 91 -13.10 8.16 -2.32
C LEU A 91 -12.74 9.32 -1.38
N GLY A 92 -11.79 10.18 -1.77
CA GLY A 92 -11.24 11.26 -0.95
C GLY A 92 -9.72 11.31 -0.96
N PHE A 93 -9.15 12.02 0.02
CA PHE A 93 -7.71 12.17 0.11
C PHE A 93 -7.02 10.97 0.77
N VAL A 94 -5.83 10.61 0.26
CA VAL A 94 -4.95 9.62 0.89
C VAL A 94 -4.13 10.28 1.99
N GLU A 95 -4.37 9.87 3.23
CA GLU A 95 -3.59 10.27 4.40
C GLU A 95 -2.36 9.39 4.57
N VAL A 96 -2.51 8.08 4.31
CA VAL A 96 -1.44 7.10 4.45
C VAL A 96 -1.35 6.21 3.22
N LEU A 97 -0.18 6.18 2.59
CA LEU A 97 0.17 5.18 1.57
C LEU A 97 1.07 4.12 2.20
N VAL A 98 0.65 2.86 2.18
CA VAL A 98 1.51 1.72 2.53
C VAL A 98 1.84 0.96 1.26
N TYR A 99 3.11 0.97 0.87
CA TYR A 99 3.62 0.18 -0.24
C TYR A 99 4.24 -1.13 0.27
N ASN A 100 3.45 -2.20 0.22
CA ASN A 100 3.83 -3.55 0.66
C ASN A 100 4.05 -4.53 -0.52
N ALA A 101 3.85 -4.09 -1.76
CA ALA A 101 3.95 -4.97 -2.92
C ALA A 101 5.37 -5.57 -3.08
N ALA A 102 5.39 -6.83 -3.52
CA ALA A 102 6.58 -7.57 -3.89
C ALA A 102 6.21 -8.52 -5.04
N ASN A 103 7.20 -8.89 -5.85
CA ASN A 103 6.96 -9.84 -6.94
C ASN A 103 6.64 -11.23 -6.37
N GLN A 104 5.43 -11.73 -6.64
CA GLN A 104 4.95 -13.03 -6.12
C GLN A 104 5.61 -14.24 -6.77
N THR A 105 6.31 -14.07 -7.91
CA THR A 105 7.05 -15.17 -8.55
C THR A 105 8.41 -15.40 -7.93
N LEU A 106 8.83 -14.56 -6.97
CA LEU A 106 10.10 -14.75 -6.28
C LEU A 106 10.06 -16.05 -5.46
N SER A 107 10.97 -16.94 -5.78
CA SER A 107 11.22 -18.14 -5.01
C SER A 107 11.67 -17.77 -3.58
N LEU A 108 11.18 -18.49 -2.59
CA LEU A 108 11.71 -18.42 -1.22
C LEU A 108 13.04 -19.18 -1.08
N ASN A 109 13.39 -19.99 -2.08
CA ASN A 109 14.66 -20.70 -2.17
C ASN A 109 15.66 -19.88 -2.99
N PRO A 110 16.96 -19.91 -2.62
CA PRO A 110 18.01 -19.25 -3.38
C PRO A 110 18.09 -19.80 -4.82
N THR A 111 18.35 -18.92 -5.78
CA THR A 111 18.56 -19.25 -7.20
C THR A 111 19.97 -18.90 -7.62
N ASN A 112 20.69 -19.79 -8.32
CA ASN A 112 22.02 -19.45 -8.82
C ASN A 112 21.93 -18.23 -9.73
N PHE A 113 22.93 -17.35 -9.65
CA PHE A 113 22.90 -16.08 -10.38
C PHE A 113 22.73 -16.25 -11.90
N THR A 114 23.37 -17.27 -12.48
CA THR A 114 23.29 -17.58 -13.92
C THR A 114 21.95 -18.14 -14.36
N ASP A 115 21.15 -18.63 -13.43
CA ASP A 115 19.87 -19.28 -13.70
C ASP A 115 18.69 -18.31 -13.56
N ILE A 116 18.95 -17.07 -13.09
CA ILE A 116 17.94 -16.03 -12.91
C ILE A 116 17.48 -15.53 -14.29
N PRO A 117 16.19 -15.71 -14.67
CA PRO A 117 15.70 -15.17 -15.93
C PRO A 117 15.65 -13.64 -15.87
N VAL A 118 16.17 -12.97 -16.89
CA VAL A 118 16.20 -11.49 -16.97
C VAL A 118 14.82 -10.87 -16.77
N ASN A 119 13.78 -11.41 -17.41
CA ASN A 119 12.41 -10.92 -17.24
C ASN A 119 11.90 -11.03 -15.79
N SER A 120 12.31 -12.06 -15.04
CA SER A 120 11.94 -12.17 -13.62
C SER A 120 12.63 -11.08 -12.78
N PHE A 121 13.91 -10.81 -13.06
CA PHE A 121 14.66 -9.74 -12.42
C PHE A 121 14.07 -8.36 -12.73
N GLU A 122 13.80 -8.08 -14.01
CA GLU A 122 13.17 -6.83 -14.46
C GLU A 122 11.79 -6.65 -13.84
N LYS A 123 10.98 -7.71 -13.78
CA LYS A 123 9.67 -7.67 -13.13
C LYS A 123 9.78 -7.41 -11.63
N SER A 124 10.80 -7.96 -10.96
CA SER A 124 11.07 -7.68 -9.55
C SER A 124 11.39 -6.20 -9.32
N LEU A 125 12.21 -5.59 -10.17
CA LEU A 125 12.53 -4.16 -10.15
C LEU A 125 11.30 -3.30 -10.46
N ALA A 126 10.53 -3.67 -11.50
CA ALA A 126 9.32 -2.97 -11.89
C ALA A 126 8.33 -2.91 -10.72
N VAL A 127 8.07 -4.04 -10.05
CA VAL A 127 7.17 -4.08 -8.89
C VAL A 127 7.79 -3.41 -7.67
N SER A 128 9.06 -3.67 -7.34
CA SER A 128 9.60 -3.24 -6.04
C SER A 128 10.04 -1.78 -6.02
N ALA A 129 10.42 -1.21 -7.17
CA ALA A 129 10.97 0.13 -7.27
C ALA A 129 10.09 1.05 -8.12
N VAL A 130 9.89 0.72 -9.41
CA VAL A 130 9.14 1.59 -10.35
C VAL A 130 7.69 1.76 -9.90
N GLY A 131 7.03 0.67 -9.50
CA GLY A 131 5.67 0.71 -8.98
C GLY A 131 5.56 1.54 -7.70
N ALA A 132 6.53 1.44 -6.80
CA ALA A 132 6.59 2.22 -5.56
C ALA A 132 6.72 3.71 -5.83
N PHE A 133 7.61 4.06 -6.77
CA PHE A 133 7.81 5.43 -7.24
C PHE A 133 6.53 6.01 -7.82
N HIS A 134 5.87 5.30 -8.73
CA HIS A 134 4.62 5.76 -9.33
C HIS A 134 3.48 5.90 -8.32
N CYS A 135 3.34 4.96 -7.38
CA CYS A 135 2.33 5.06 -6.32
C CYS A 135 2.57 6.30 -5.44
N ALA A 136 3.82 6.60 -5.09
CA ALA A 136 4.16 7.81 -4.33
C ALA A 136 3.79 9.08 -5.09
N GLN A 137 4.08 9.14 -6.41
CA GLN A 137 3.69 10.27 -7.26
C GLN A 137 2.18 10.54 -7.27
N GLN A 138 1.34 9.51 -7.10
CA GLN A 138 -0.13 9.70 -7.10
C GLN A 138 -0.63 10.44 -5.85
N VAL A 139 0.09 10.35 -4.73
CA VAL A 139 -0.40 10.88 -3.43
C VAL A 139 0.37 12.12 -2.97
N LEU A 140 1.64 12.24 -3.35
CA LEU A 140 2.54 13.30 -2.89
C LEU A 140 2.01 14.72 -3.13
N PRO A 141 1.49 15.09 -4.33
CA PRO A 141 1.04 16.46 -4.57
C PRO A 141 -0.01 16.92 -3.56
N SER A 142 -0.98 16.06 -3.27
CA SER A 142 -2.06 16.36 -2.33
C SER A 142 -1.60 16.33 -0.87
N MET A 143 -0.63 15.46 -0.52
CA MET A 143 -0.03 15.47 0.82
C MET A 143 0.74 16.77 1.09
N VAL A 144 1.52 17.23 0.11
CA VAL A 144 2.28 18.49 0.20
C VAL A 144 1.34 19.69 0.28
N GLU A 145 0.29 19.73 -0.54
CA GLU A 145 -0.72 20.81 -0.48
C GLU A 145 -1.39 20.90 0.90
N ARG A 146 -1.68 19.76 1.54
CA ARG A 146 -2.28 19.72 2.88
C ARG A 146 -1.27 19.90 4.01
N GLY A 147 0.03 19.95 3.70
CA GLY A 147 1.11 19.94 4.70
C GLY A 147 1.05 18.75 5.65
N ARG A 148 0.53 17.60 5.17
CA ARG A 148 0.48 16.35 5.92
C ARG A 148 0.34 15.14 5.00
N GLY A 149 1.02 14.07 5.36
CA GLY A 149 0.78 12.75 4.84
C GLY A 149 1.80 11.75 5.37
N THR A 150 1.62 10.46 5.09
CA THR A 150 2.62 9.46 5.44
C THR A 150 2.74 8.42 4.34
N ILE A 151 3.97 8.14 3.92
CA ILE A 151 4.29 7.05 3.00
C ILE A 151 5.18 6.04 3.72
N LEU A 152 4.71 4.79 3.79
CA LEU A 152 5.39 3.66 4.42
C LEU A 152 5.77 2.64 3.35
N PHE A 153 7.05 2.24 3.33
CA PHE A 153 7.55 1.20 2.42
C PHE A 153 7.95 -0.05 3.20
N THR A 154 7.48 -1.22 2.79
CA THR A 154 7.87 -2.49 3.41
C THR A 154 9.23 -2.95 2.89
N GLY A 155 10.27 -2.73 3.70
CA GLY A 155 11.59 -3.33 3.53
C GLY A 155 11.71 -4.73 4.13
N CYS A 156 12.91 -5.31 4.07
CA CYS A 156 13.28 -6.51 4.82
C CYS A 156 14.81 -6.56 5.01
N SER A 157 15.37 -7.66 5.54
CA SER A 157 16.82 -7.85 5.63
C SER A 157 17.53 -7.69 4.28
N ALA A 158 16.88 -8.09 3.18
CA ALA A 158 17.36 -7.92 1.81
C ALA A 158 17.44 -6.45 1.37
N SER A 159 16.84 -5.50 2.10
CA SER A 159 17.01 -4.05 1.88
C SER A 159 18.33 -3.52 2.46
N LEU A 160 19.01 -4.31 3.29
CA LEU A 160 20.20 -3.89 4.04
C LEU A 160 21.45 -4.62 3.56
N ASN A 161 21.32 -5.92 3.23
CA ASN A 161 22.44 -6.77 2.85
C ASN A 161 22.10 -7.59 1.59
N GLY A 162 23.07 -7.72 0.68
CA GLY A 162 22.99 -8.66 -0.42
C GLY A 162 23.08 -10.10 0.11
N MET A 163 22.18 -10.97 -0.35
CA MET A 163 22.13 -12.38 0.05
C MET A 163 22.35 -13.28 -1.16
N PHE A 164 23.23 -14.26 -1.02
CA PHE A 164 23.47 -15.26 -2.06
C PHE A 164 22.15 -15.90 -2.50
N GLY A 165 21.92 -15.92 -3.81
CA GLY A 165 20.76 -16.51 -4.44
C GLY A 165 19.46 -15.69 -4.38
N PHE A 166 19.51 -14.45 -3.90
CA PHE A 166 18.35 -13.56 -3.80
C PHE A 166 18.55 -12.23 -4.53
N SER A 167 19.37 -12.18 -5.58
CA SER A 167 19.70 -10.95 -6.29
C SER A 167 18.46 -10.16 -6.76
N GLU A 168 17.45 -10.85 -7.29
CA GLU A 168 16.18 -10.22 -7.73
C GLU A 168 15.44 -9.50 -6.59
N LEU A 169 15.39 -10.12 -5.40
CA LEU A 169 14.77 -9.53 -4.22
C LEU A 169 15.63 -8.40 -3.66
N CYS A 170 16.94 -8.64 -3.50
CA CYS A 170 17.88 -7.69 -2.90
C CYS A 170 17.91 -6.40 -3.72
N CYS A 171 18.15 -6.47 -5.04
CA CYS A 171 18.23 -5.28 -5.88
C CYS A 171 16.94 -4.45 -5.80
N GLY A 172 15.77 -5.09 -5.89
CA GLY A 172 14.48 -4.40 -5.75
C GLY A 172 14.30 -3.77 -4.37
N LYS A 173 14.72 -4.44 -3.29
CA LYS A 173 14.57 -3.97 -1.92
C LYS A 173 15.59 -2.91 -1.50
N PHE A 174 16.78 -2.91 -2.09
CA PHE A 174 17.74 -1.81 -2.00
C PHE A 174 17.22 -0.58 -2.74
N ALA A 175 16.70 -0.75 -3.96
CA ALA A 175 16.09 0.36 -4.71
C ALA A 175 14.91 0.99 -3.97
N LEU A 176 14.03 0.18 -3.38
CA LEU A 176 12.91 0.66 -2.56
C LEU A 176 13.37 1.46 -1.33
N ARG A 177 14.48 1.03 -0.70
CA ARG A 177 15.08 1.75 0.43
C ARG A 177 15.71 3.07 -0.01
N GLY A 178 16.43 3.08 -1.13
CA GLY A 178 16.98 4.31 -1.71
C GLY A 178 15.87 5.32 -2.00
N LEU A 179 14.79 4.86 -2.64
CA LEU A 179 13.61 5.68 -2.91
C LEU A 179 13.02 6.26 -1.62
N SER A 180 12.82 5.45 -0.57
CA SER A 180 12.23 5.96 0.68
C SER A 180 13.10 7.03 1.34
N GLN A 181 14.42 6.89 1.27
CA GLN A 181 15.36 7.89 1.79
C GLN A 181 15.35 9.18 0.97
N CYS A 182 15.31 9.09 -0.37
CA CYS A 182 15.19 10.26 -1.23
C CYS A 182 13.89 11.03 -0.92
N LEU A 183 12.76 10.34 -0.89
CA LEU A 183 11.46 10.97 -0.60
C LEU A 183 11.42 11.58 0.80
N ALA A 184 11.97 10.91 1.82
CA ALA A 184 12.04 11.48 3.16
C ALA A 184 12.88 12.78 3.18
N ARG A 185 14.05 12.79 2.54
CA ARG A 185 14.91 13.98 2.50
C ARG A 185 14.27 15.16 1.76
N GLU A 186 13.49 14.89 0.73
CA GLU A 186 12.82 15.91 -0.07
C GLU A 186 11.54 16.42 0.58
N PHE A 187 10.68 15.54 1.08
CA PHE A 187 9.30 15.88 1.48
C PHE A 187 9.06 15.96 2.98
N GLN A 188 9.91 15.38 3.84
CA GLN A 188 9.72 15.47 5.31
C GLN A 188 9.65 16.92 5.84
N PRO A 189 10.37 17.92 5.30
CA PRO A 189 10.21 19.31 5.74
C PRO A 189 8.86 19.94 5.37
N LEU A 190 8.08 19.29 4.50
CA LEU A 190 6.83 19.83 3.94
C LEU A 190 5.57 19.31 4.63
N GLY A 191 5.68 18.46 5.66
CA GLY A 191 4.56 17.91 6.42
C GLY A 191 4.53 16.40 6.46
#